data_AF-A0A2P5BMQ1-F1
#
_entry.id   AF-A0A2P5BMQ1-F1
#
_cell.length_a   1.000
_cell.length_b   1.000
_cell.length_c   1.000
_cell.angle_alpha   90.00
_cell.angle_beta   90.00
_cell.angle_gamma   90.00
#
_symmetry.space_group_name_H-M   'P 1'
#
loop_
_entity.id
_entity.type
_entity.pdbx_description
1 polymer ?
#
loop_
_entity_poly.entity_id
_entity_poly.type
_entity_poly.pdbx_seq_one_letter_code
_entity_poly.pdbx_strand_id
1 'polypeptide(L)'
;MLLLMPIGLLEFPFSFHQTWTTGLQLFIALVILFRAVGLATIAALVAIILTVTCNAPLAKLQNRFQTKLMMAQDKRLKALSEALVNMKVLKLYAWETHFKNMVESLRKVQLKCLSTVQIRNAYNAILFWSSPIFVSAATFGACYFLKIPLHANNVFTFVATLRLVQETVRSVPDVIAVVIQAGVAFARIVKFLEAPELQPASVRNHCNLGSVNKTIFIKSADFSWEENLSKSTLRNINLQVSHGEKVAICGEVGSGKSTLLAAILGEVPKVQGNIQVYGKIAYVSQTAWIQTALYR
;
A
#
# COMPACT_ATOMS: atom_id res chain seq x y z
N MET A 1 10.60 7.59 -5.17
CA MET A 1 10.43 6.16 -5.52
C MET A 1 10.37 5.26 -4.28
N LEU A 2 11.27 5.38 -3.29
CA LEU A 2 11.21 4.63 -2.02
C LEU A 2 9.96 4.90 -1.15
N LEU A 3 9.37 6.10 -1.24
CA LEU A 3 8.17 6.50 -0.46
C LEU A 3 6.84 5.87 -0.96
N LEU A 4 6.85 5.15 -2.09
CA LEU A 4 5.67 4.52 -2.68
C LEU A 4 5.75 2.98 -2.68
N MET A 5 6.82 2.39 -2.13
CA MET A 5 6.92 0.93 -2.09
C MET A 5 5.88 0.40 -1.10
N PRO A 6 4.86 -0.35 -1.55
CA PRO A 6 3.86 -0.91 -0.65
C PRO A 6 4.56 -1.81 0.36
N ILE A 7 4.31 -1.58 1.65
CA ILE A 7 4.98 -2.25 2.79
C ILE A 7 5.07 -3.77 2.60
N GLY A 8 4.03 -4.39 2.03
CA GLY A 8 4.01 -5.83 1.76
C GLY A 8 5.08 -6.36 0.80
N LEU A 9 5.68 -5.52 -0.05
CA LEU A 9 6.77 -5.94 -0.95
C LEU A 9 8.12 -6.03 -0.23
N LEU A 10 8.33 -5.23 0.82
CA LEU A 10 9.55 -5.23 1.62
C LEU A 10 9.62 -6.47 2.54
N GLU A 11 8.47 -6.90 3.05
CA GLU A 11 8.34 -8.04 3.97
C GLU A 11 8.22 -9.40 3.25
N PHE A 12 8.08 -9.38 1.92
CA PHE A 12 7.86 -10.58 1.12
C PHE A 12 9.02 -11.59 1.20
N PRO A 13 10.31 -11.22 1.06
CA PRO A 13 11.40 -12.20 1.12
C PRO A 13 11.43 -12.97 2.44
N PHE A 14 11.22 -12.28 3.56
CA PHE A 14 11.14 -12.89 4.88
C PHE A 14 9.95 -13.84 4.98
N SER A 15 8.77 -13.40 4.56
CA SER A 15 7.53 -14.19 4.61
C SER A 15 7.56 -15.40 3.69
N PHE A 16 8.23 -15.30 2.54
CA PHE A 16 8.46 -16.40 1.63
C PHE A 16 9.28 -17.51 2.31
N HIS A 17 10.37 -17.14 2.99
CA HIS A 17 11.15 -18.11 3.78
C HIS A 17 10.34 -18.67 4.96
N GLN A 18 9.48 -17.86 5.57
CA GLN A 18 8.61 -18.30 6.66
C GLN A 18 7.55 -19.32 6.20
N THR A 19 7.11 -19.27 4.94
CA THR A 19 6.07 -20.16 4.41
C THR A 19 6.51 -21.63 4.40
N TRP A 20 7.71 -21.93 3.91
CA TRP A 20 8.20 -23.32 3.88
C TRP A 20 8.75 -23.79 5.23
N THR A 21 9.37 -22.90 6.00
CA THR A 21 9.90 -23.23 7.33
C THR A 21 8.80 -23.56 8.32
N THR A 22 7.65 -22.85 8.30
CA THR A 22 6.49 -23.17 9.15
C THR A 22 5.90 -24.54 8.83
N GLY A 23 5.79 -24.91 7.56
CA GLY A 23 5.37 -26.26 7.14
C GLY A 23 6.31 -27.36 7.63
N LEU A 24 7.63 -27.16 7.46
CA LEU A 24 8.64 -28.10 7.94
C LEU A 24 8.65 -28.22 9.47
N GLN A 25 8.54 -27.09 10.18
CA GLN A 25 8.49 -27.04 11.63
C GLN A 25 7.28 -27.78 12.19
N LEU A 26 6.09 -27.60 11.58
CA LEU A 26 4.88 -28.31 11.98
C LEU A 26 5.04 -29.83 11.79
N PHE A 27 5.62 -30.27 10.67
CA PHE A 27 5.87 -31.68 10.40
C PHE A 27 6.82 -32.30 11.43
N ILE A 28 7.97 -31.67 11.70
CA ILE A 28 8.95 -32.16 12.69
C ILE A 28 8.32 -32.20 14.08
N ALA A 29 7.57 -31.17 14.46
CA ALA A 29 6.92 -31.11 15.77
C ALA A 29 5.86 -32.22 15.95
N LEU A 30 5.10 -32.55 14.90
CA LEU A 30 4.16 -33.68 14.92
C LEU A 30 4.86 -35.02 15.10
N VAL A 31 6.01 -35.24 14.43
CA VAL A 31 6.81 -36.45 14.58
C VAL A 31 7.34 -36.59 16.01
N ILE A 32 7.81 -35.49 16.62
CA ILE A 32 8.31 -35.48 18.00
C ILE A 32 7.15 -35.75 18.98
N LEU A 33 5.99 -35.12 18.79
CA LEU A 33 4.79 -35.39 19.60
C LEU A 33 4.41 -36.87 19.54
N PHE A 34 4.43 -37.48 18.36
CA PHE A 34 4.09 -38.89 18.18
C PHE A 34 5.08 -39.81 18.88
N ARG A 35 6.38 -39.49 18.82
CA ARG A 35 7.40 -40.26 19.55
C ARG A 35 7.30 -40.10 21.07
N ALA A 36 6.91 -38.92 21.57
CA ALA A 36 6.84 -38.66 23.00
C ALA A 36 5.65 -39.34 23.68
N VAL A 37 4.48 -39.36 23.03
CA VAL A 37 3.21 -39.77 23.68
C VAL A 37 2.40 -40.81 22.88
N GLY A 38 2.91 -41.28 21.74
CA GLY A 38 2.29 -42.34 20.96
C GLY A 38 0.85 -42.02 20.51
N LEU A 39 -0.07 -42.96 20.71
CA LEU A 39 -1.47 -42.84 20.28
C LEU A 39 -2.24 -41.67 20.93
N ALA A 40 -1.80 -41.18 22.09
CA ALA A 40 -2.42 -40.02 22.74
C ALA A 40 -2.22 -38.71 21.95
N THR A 41 -1.34 -38.69 20.94
CA THR A 41 -1.24 -37.55 20.00
C THR A 41 -2.50 -37.25 19.23
N ILE A 42 -3.37 -38.25 19.01
CA ILE A 42 -4.66 -38.03 18.37
C ILE A 42 -5.53 -37.13 19.25
N ALA A 43 -5.53 -37.35 20.57
CA ALA A 43 -6.24 -36.49 21.51
C ALA A 43 -5.66 -35.06 21.51
N ALA A 44 -4.33 -34.92 21.44
CA ALA A 44 -3.66 -33.62 21.33
C ALA A 44 -4.08 -32.88 20.04
N LEU A 45 -4.08 -33.58 18.90
CA LEU A 45 -4.49 -33.05 17.60
C LEU A 45 -5.95 -32.59 17.60
N VAL A 46 -6.86 -33.40 18.13
CA VAL A 46 -8.29 -33.03 18.25
C VAL A 46 -8.45 -31.79 19.12
N ALA A 47 -7.75 -31.72 20.26
CA ALA A 47 -7.78 -30.56 21.13
C ALA A 47 -7.22 -29.30 20.45
N ILE A 48 -6.14 -29.40 19.67
CA ILE A 48 -5.58 -28.29 18.89
C ILE A 48 -6.56 -27.82 17.80
N ILE A 49 -7.18 -28.75 17.06
CA ILE A 49 -8.17 -28.41 16.03
C ILE A 49 -9.36 -27.69 16.66
N LEU A 50 -9.84 -28.15 17.82
CA LEU A 50 -10.92 -27.51 18.55
C LEU A 50 -10.55 -26.10 19.02
N THR A 51 -9.36 -25.89 19.59
CA THR A 51 -8.93 -24.55 20.03
C THR A 51 -8.75 -23.59 18.86
N VAL A 52 -8.23 -24.05 17.72
CA VAL A 52 -8.09 -23.24 16.49
C VAL A 52 -9.44 -22.85 15.92
N THR A 53 -10.38 -23.81 15.80
CA THR A 53 -11.72 -23.55 15.26
C THR A 53 -12.54 -22.62 16.15
N CYS A 54 -12.44 -22.75 17.47
CA CYS A 54 -13.04 -21.81 18.43
C CYS A 54 -12.47 -20.38 18.31
N ASN A 55 -11.18 -20.24 17.99
CA ASN A 55 -10.51 -18.94 17.85
C ASN A 55 -10.75 -18.25 16.48
N ALA A 56 -11.06 -19.01 15.42
CA ALA A 56 -11.30 -18.47 14.08
C ALA A 56 -12.42 -17.40 13.98
N PRO A 57 -13.63 -17.56 14.56
CA PRO A 57 -14.66 -16.52 14.52
C PRO A 57 -14.26 -15.28 15.32
N LEU A 58 -13.50 -15.44 16.39
CA LEU A 58 -12.93 -14.33 17.18
C LEU A 58 -11.97 -13.49 16.32
N ALA A 59 -11.13 -14.12 15.50
CA ALA A 59 -10.24 -13.45 14.57
C ALA A 59 -11.01 -12.64 13.50
N LYS A 60 -12.10 -13.20 12.94
CA LYS A 60 -12.96 -12.46 11.99
C LYS A 60 -13.60 -11.23 12.63
N LEU A 61 -14.06 -11.36 13.88
CA LEU A 61 -14.63 -10.23 14.62
C LEU A 61 -13.56 -9.18 14.96
N GLN A 62 -12.35 -9.62 15.32
CA GLN A 62 -11.20 -8.74 15.55
C GLN A 62 -10.92 -7.86 14.32
N ASN A 63 -10.88 -8.45 13.13
CA ASN A 63 -10.66 -7.70 11.89
C ASN A 63 -11.72 -6.61 11.67
N ARG A 64 -13.00 -6.89 11.94
CA ARG A 64 -14.07 -5.88 11.82
C ARG A 64 -13.84 -4.68 12.75
N PHE A 65 -13.41 -4.91 13.99
CA PHE A 65 -13.12 -3.82 14.93
C PHE A 65 -11.84 -3.06 14.54
N GLN A 66 -10.82 -3.74 14.05
CA GLN A 66 -9.62 -3.11 13.51
C GLN A 66 -9.96 -2.20 12.32
N THR A 67 -10.80 -2.64 11.39
CA THR A 67 -11.26 -1.79 10.28
C THR A 67 -11.99 -0.54 10.78
N LYS A 68 -12.86 -0.65 11.79
CA LYS A 68 -13.51 0.52 12.39
C LYS A 68 -12.51 1.49 13.03
N LEU A 69 -11.48 0.98 13.69
CA LEU A 69 -10.39 1.80 14.24
C LEU A 69 -9.63 2.53 13.13
N MET A 70 -9.28 1.85 12.03
CA MET A 70 -8.60 2.46 10.88
C MET A 70 -9.45 3.57 10.26
N MET A 71 -10.75 3.34 10.04
CA MET A 71 -11.66 4.37 9.53
C MET A 71 -11.72 5.61 10.44
N ALA A 72 -11.69 5.43 11.76
CA ALA A 72 -11.66 6.55 12.71
C ALA A 72 -10.31 7.29 12.70
N GLN A 73 -9.20 6.55 12.54
CA GLN A 73 -7.86 7.13 12.38
C GLN A 73 -7.73 7.96 11.11
N ASP A 74 -8.21 7.44 9.98
CA ASP A 74 -8.16 8.13 8.67
C ASP A 74 -8.94 9.44 8.70
N LYS A 75 -10.15 9.44 9.27
CA LYS A 75 -10.95 10.66 9.43
C LYS A 75 -10.20 11.75 10.22
N ARG A 76 -9.53 11.37 11.31
CA ARG A 76 -8.73 12.30 12.13
C ARG A 76 -7.51 12.81 11.37
N LEU A 77 -6.78 11.92 10.69
CA LEU A 77 -5.59 12.28 9.93
C LEU A 77 -5.95 13.21 8.76
N LYS A 78 -7.05 12.94 8.07
CA LYS A 78 -7.58 13.81 7.01
C LYS A 78 -7.89 15.21 7.54
N ALA A 79 -8.66 15.32 8.62
CA ALA A 79 -8.99 16.61 9.24
C ALA A 79 -7.73 17.39 9.69
N LEU A 80 -6.74 16.71 10.26
CA LEU A 80 -5.46 17.33 10.62
C LEU A 80 -4.68 17.80 9.40
N SER A 81 -4.62 16.99 8.34
CA SER A 81 -3.95 17.37 7.09
C SER A 81 -4.60 18.60 6.46
N GLU A 82 -5.94 18.63 6.38
CA GLU A 82 -6.69 19.77 5.85
C GLU A 82 -6.46 21.05 6.65
N ALA A 83 -6.40 20.95 7.98
CA ALA A 83 -6.09 22.08 8.87
C ALA A 83 -4.65 22.59 8.68
N LEU A 84 -3.67 21.70 8.55
CA LEU A 84 -2.26 22.07 8.34
C LEU A 84 -2.04 22.75 7.00
N VAL A 85 -2.62 22.21 5.92
CA VAL A 85 -2.54 22.79 4.58
C VAL A 85 -3.14 24.20 4.55
N ASN A 86 -4.25 24.41 5.27
CA ASN A 86 -4.96 25.70 5.30
C ASN A 86 -4.67 26.56 6.54
N MET A 87 -3.57 26.30 7.25
CA MET A 87 -3.31 26.91 8.57
C MET A 87 -3.37 28.44 8.55
N LYS A 88 -2.82 29.08 7.51
CA LYS A 88 -2.85 30.55 7.37
C LYS A 88 -4.28 31.09 7.34
N VAL A 89 -5.19 30.41 6.62
CA VAL A 89 -6.60 30.80 6.51
C VAL A 89 -7.29 30.62 7.86
N LEU A 90 -7.06 29.49 8.54
CA LEU A 90 -7.62 29.25 9.87
C LEU A 90 -7.23 30.34 10.88
N LYS A 91 -5.96 30.81 10.83
CA LYS A 91 -5.47 31.91 11.67
C LYS A 91 -6.14 33.25 11.34
N LEU A 92 -6.29 33.56 10.06
CA LEU A 92 -6.92 34.81 9.61
C LEU A 92 -8.38 34.92 10.08
N TYR A 93 -9.10 33.81 10.12
CA TYR A 93 -10.50 33.76 10.60
C TYR A 93 -10.63 33.45 12.11
N ALA A 94 -9.53 33.30 12.85
CA ALA A 94 -9.51 32.89 14.25
C ALA A 94 -10.31 31.59 14.54
N TRP A 95 -10.31 30.64 13.60
CA TRP A 95 -11.06 29.37 13.68
C TRP A 95 -10.30 28.22 14.37
N GLU A 96 -9.15 28.50 14.97
CA GLU A 96 -8.27 27.49 15.58
C GLU A 96 -8.98 26.66 16.65
N THR A 97 -9.74 27.31 17.54
CA THR A 97 -10.48 26.64 18.62
C THR A 97 -11.60 25.76 18.08
N HIS A 98 -12.31 26.19 17.03
CA HIS A 98 -13.34 25.38 16.39
C HIS A 98 -12.75 24.10 15.77
N PHE A 99 -11.66 24.22 15.02
CA PHE A 99 -10.98 23.07 14.43
C PHE A 99 -10.36 22.16 15.49
N LYS A 100 -9.79 22.71 16.56
CA LYS A 100 -9.31 21.93 17.71
C LYS A 100 -10.43 21.08 18.30
N ASN A 101 -11.59 21.68 18.60
CA ASN A 101 -12.73 20.97 19.15
C ASN A 101 -13.26 19.87 18.21
N MET A 102 -13.28 20.14 16.90
CA MET A 102 -13.62 19.15 15.89
C MET A 102 -12.64 17.96 15.92
N VAL A 103 -11.33 18.20 15.94
CA VAL A 103 -10.32 17.13 16.04
C VAL A 103 -10.41 16.36 17.35
N GLU A 104 -10.68 17.03 18.47
CA GLU A 104 -10.90 16.37 19.77
C GLU A 104 -12.13 15.47 19.77
N SER A 105 -13.21 15.87 19.10
CA SER A 105 -14.40 15.02 18.95
C SER A 105 -14.09 13.72 18.19
N LEU A 106 -13.31 13.81 17.10
CA LEU A 106 -12.82 12.65 16.35
C LEU A 106 -11.87 11.78 17.19
N ARG A 107 -11.01 12.41 18.01
CA ARG A 107 -10.10 11.72 18.94
C ARG A 107 -10.88 10.87 19.95
N LYS A 108 -12.00 11.37 20.50
CA LYS A 108 -12.85 10.61 21.43
C LYS A 108 -13.42 9.35 20.78
N VAL A 109 -13.89 9.45 19.54
CA VAL A 109 -14.37 8.27 18.77
C VAL A 109 -13.24 7.28 18.54
N GLN A 110 -12.07 7.75 18.11
CA GLN A 110 -10.88 6.91 17.91
C GLN A 110 -10.49 6.16 19.19
N LEU A 111 -10.45 6.85 20.35
CA LEU A 111 -10.09 6.25 21.63
C LEU A 111 -11.10 5.17 22.06
N LYS A 112 -12.40 5.37 21.83
CA LYS A 112 -13.42 4.35 22.11
C LYS A 112 -13.23 3.10 21.26
N CYS A 113 -12.98 3.27 19.96
CA CYS A 113 -12.66 2.15 19.07
C CYS A 113 -11.36 1.45 19.49
N LEU A 114 -10.32 2.21 19.83
CA LEU A 114 -9.04 1.69 20.28
C LEU A 114 -9.19 0.86 21.56
N SER A 115 -9.92 1.37 22.56
CA SER A 115 -10.19 0.65 23.80
C SER A 115 -10.90 -0.68 23.52
N THR A 116 -11.90 -0.68 22.63
CA THR A 116 -12.61 -1.92 22.23
C THR A 116 -11.66 -2.93 21.59
N VAL A 117 -10.78 -2.48 20.68
CA VAL A 117 -9.76 -3.33 20.05
C VAL A 117 -8.79 -3.90 21.08
N GLN A 118 -8.32 -3.08 22.03
CA GLN A 118 -7.36 -3.53 23.04
C GLN A 118 -7.95 -4.51 24.05
N ILE A 119 -9.18 -4.27 24.50
CA ILE A 119 -9.90 -5.23 25.37
C ILE A 119 -10.08 -6.56 24.64
N ARG A 120 -10.40 -6.54 23.34
CA ARG A 120 -10.54 -7.75 22.54
C ARG A 120 -9.20 -8.47 22.32
N ASN A 121 -8.11 -7.73 22.10
CA ASN A 121 -6.76 -8.27 22.06
C ASN A 121 -6.40 -8.97 23.37
N ALA A 122 -6.71 -8.36 24.52
CA ALA A 122 -6.47 -8.96 25.83
C ALA A 122 -7.25 -10.28 26.01
N TYR A 123 -8.54 -10.29 25.63
CA TYR A 123 -9.36 -11.50 25.67
C TYR A 123 -8.80 -12.62 24.78
N ASN A 124 -8.42 -12.31 23.54
CA ASN A 124 -7.79 -13.27 22.63
C ASN A 124 -6.45 -13.77 23.17
N ALA A 125 -5.65 -12.90 23.81
CA ALA A 125 -4.38 -13.30 24.42
C ALA A 125 -4.60 -14.30 25.56
N ILE A 126 -5.57 -14.06 26.45
CA ILE A 126 -5.89 -14.97 27.56
C ILE A 126 -6.36 -16.34 27.04
N LEU A 127 -7.23 -16.37 26.03
CA LEU A 127 -7.66 -17.62 25.39
C LEU A 127 -6.49 -18.38 24.75
N PHE A 128 -5.56 -17.65 24.13
CA PHE A 128 -4.38 -18.26 23.51
C PHE A 128 -3.43 -18.86 24.56
N TRP A 129 -3.09 -18.10 25.61
CA TRP A 129 -2.18 -18.56 26.67
C TRP A 129 -2.76 -19.70 27.52
N SER A 130 -4.09 -19.85 27.58
CA SER A 130 -4.74 -20.97 28.27
C SER A 130 -4.86 -22.24 27.42
N SER A 131 -4.87 -22.12 26.08
CA SER A 131 -4.93 -23.26 25.15
C SER A 131 -3.94 -24.41 25.45
N PRO A 132 -2.63 -24.19 25.68
CA PRO A 132 -1.69 -25.28 25.98
C PRO A 132 -2.03 -26.05 27.25
N ILE A 133 -2.69 -25.42 28.22
CA ILE A 133 -3.13 -26.08 29.46
C ILE A 133 -4.24 -27.09 29.13
N PHE A 134 -5.24 -26.68 28.34
CA PHE A 134 -6.32 -27.56 27.91
C PHE A 134 -5.82 -28.73 27.04
N VAL A 135 -4.94 -28.45 26.08
CA VAL A 135 -4.38 -29.49 25.21
C VAL A 135 -3.54 -30.48 26.03
N SER A 136 -2.76 -30.00 27.00
CA SER A 136 -1.97 -30.86 27.88
C SER A 136 -2.85 -31.73 28.77
N ALA A 137 -3.91 -31.16 29.37
CA ALA A 137 -4.86 -31.89 30.20
C ALA A 137 -5.58 -33.00 29.41
N ALA A 138 -6.05 -32.69 28.20
CA ALA A 138 -6.68 -33.68 27.31
C ALA A 138 -5.71 -34.80 26.93
N THR A 139 -4.45 -34.46 26.63
CA THR A 139 -3.44 -35.43 26.21
C THR A 139 -3.00 -36.34 27.35
N PHE A 140 -2.69 -35.80 28.52
CA PHE A 140 -2.31 -36.61 29.68
C PHE A 140 -3.49 -37.41 30.24
N GLY A 141 -4.71 -36.88 30.14
CA GLY A 141 -5.93 -37.66 30.41
C GLY A 141 -6.06 -38.86 29.47
N ALA A 142 -5.83 -38.69 28.16
CA ALA A 142 -5.80 -39.80 27.21
C ALA A 142 -4.69 -40.81 27.51
N CYS A 143 -3.52 -40.36 27.96
CA CYS A 143 -2.43 -41.26 28.37
C CYS A 143 -2.83 -42.15 29.55
N TYR A 144 -3.56 -41.59 30.53
CA TYR A 144 -4.09 -42.34 31.66
C TYR A 144 -5.05 -43.45 31.21
N PHE A 145 -6.00 -43.13 30.31
CA PHE A 145 -6.95 -44.12 29.80
C PHE A 145 -6.30 -45.18 28.89
N LEU A 146 -5.32 -44.79 28.08
CA LEU A 146 -4.59 -45.68 27.18
C LEU A 146 -3.45 -46.46 27.87
N LYS A 147 -3.25 -46.26 29.19
CA LYS A 147 -2.20 -46.87 30.01
C LYS A 147 -0.79 -46.66 29.43
N ILE A 148 -0.53 -45.50 28.85
CA ILE A 148 0.79 -45.13 28.32
C ILE A 148 1.67 -44.66 29.48
N PRO A 149 2.88 -45.22 29.68
CA PRO A 149 3.75 -44.82 30.78
C PRO A 149 4.25 -43.39 30.59
N LEU A 150 3.90 -42.53 31.55
CA LEU A 150 4.31 -41.11 31.57
C LEU A 150 5.63 -40.97 32.32
N HIS A 151 6.74 -41.03 31.57
CA HIS A 151 8.05 -40.68 32.09
C HIS A 151 8.26 -39.15 32.05
N ALA A 152 9.03 -38.62 33.00
CA ALA A 152 9.28 -37.19 33.10
C ALA A 152 9.90 -36.59 31.82
N ASN A 153 10.82 -37.32 31.16
CA ASN A 153 11.41 -36.91 29.88
C ASN A 153 10.33 -36.69 28.79
N ASN A 154 9.40 -37.63 28.62
CA ASN A 154 8.34 -37.56 27.62
C ASN A 154 7.37 -36.40 27.90
N VAL A 155 7.06 -36.14 29.17
CA VAL A 155 6.19 -35.03 29.59
C VAL A 155 6.83 -33.68 29.26
N PHE A 156 8.11 -33.48 29.61
CA PHE A 156 8.82 -32.23 29.30
C PHE A 156 9.00 -32.02 27.79
N THR A 157 9.36 -33.07 27.05
CA THR A 157 9.45 -33.01 25.59
C THR A 157 8.09 -32.65 24.98
N PHE A 158 7.00 -33.27 25.43
CA PHE A 158 5.65 -32.98 24.94
C PHE A 158 5.25 -31.52 25.18
N VAL A 159 5.39 -31.00 26.40
CA VAL A 159 5.00 -29.61 26.73
C VAL A 159 5.83 -28.61 25.92
N ALA A 160 7.12 -28.87 25.74
CA ALA A 160 7.99 -28.03 24.91
C ALA A 160 7.56 -28.06 23.42
N THR A 161 7.33 -29.24 22.86
CA THR A 161 6.91 -29.39 21.46
C THR A 161 5.51 -28.82 21.22
N LEU A 162 4.59 -28.94 22.19
CA LEU A 162 3.25 -28.35 22.10
C LEU A 162 3.31 -26.83 21.96
N ARG A 163 4.19 -26.15 22.71
CA ARG A 163 4.39 -24.70 22.57
C ARG A 163 4.93 -24.33 21.19
N LEU A 164 5.86 -25.11 20.64
CA LEU A 164 6.37 -24.91 19.27
C LEU A 164 5.25 -25.01 18.23
N VAL A 165 4.37 -26.01 18.34
CA VAL A 165 3.22 -26.17 17.43
C VAL A 165 2.29 -24.96 17.52
N GLN A 166 1.98 -24.49 18.72
CA GLN A 166 1.05 -23.36 18.92
C GLN A 166 1.58 -22.05 18.35
N GLU A 167 2.88 -21.77 18.48
CA GLU A 167 3.50 -20.59 17.89
C GLU A 167 3.48 -20.65 16.35
N THR A 168 3.76 -21.83 15.78
CA THR A 168 3.65 -22.03 14.33
C THR A 168 2.22 -21.82 13.86
N VAL A 169 1.22 -22.43 14.51
CA VAL A 169 -0.20 -22.29 14.15
C VAL A 169 -0.67 -20.84 14.22
N ARG A 170 -0.17 -20.06 15.19
CA ARG A 170 -0.49 -18.63 15.36
C ARG A 170 0.02 -17.78 14.21
N SER A 171 1.20 -18.07 13.67
CA SER A 171 1.85 -17.26 12.63
C SER A 171 1.36 -17.57 11.20
N VAL A 172 0.71 -18.72 10.97
CA VAL A 172 0.18 -19.10 9.64
C VAL A 172 -0.73 -18.02 9.02
N PRO A 173 -1.74 -17.45 9.71
CA PRO A 173 -2.60 -16.43 9.11
C PRO A 173 -1.84 -15.17 8.68
N ASP A 174 -0.83 -14.76 9.45
CA ASP A 174 -0.01 -13.58 9.15
C ASP A 174 0.81 -13.80 7.88
N VAL A 175 1.45 -14.97 7.75
CA VAL A 175 2.21 -15.33 6.55
C VAL A 175 1.30 -15.35 5.31
N ILE A 176 0.12 -15.97 5.41
CA ILE A 176 -0.86 -15.99 4.31
C ILE A 176 -1.28 -14.56 3.93
N ALA A 177 -1.53 -13.70 4.92
CA ALA A 177 -1.94 -12.32 4.69
C ALA A 177 -0.85 -11.52 3.96
N VAL A 178 0.42 -11.63 4.36
CA VAL A 178 1.53 -10.94 3.69
C VAL A 178 1.71 -11.43 2.26
N VAL A 179 1.60 -12.74 2.00
CA VAL A 179 1.69 -13.30 0.64
C VAL A 179 0.57 -12.74 -0.26
N ILE A 180 -0.67 -12.67 0.22
CA ILE A 180 -1.79 -12.07 -0.52
C ILE A 180 -1.53 -10.59 -0.80
N GLN A 181 -1.09 -9.82 0.21
CA GLN A 181 -0.81 -8.40 0.07
C GLN A 181 0.34 -8.14 -0.92
N ALA A 182 1.39 -8.94 -0.87
CA ALA A 182 2.51 -8.89 -1.79
C ALA A 182 2.05 -9.15 -3.23
N GLY A 183 1.17 -10.13 -3.45
CA GLY A 183 0.59 -10.40 -4.77
C GLY A 183 -0.19 -9.21 -5.34
N VAL A 184 -1.05 -8.57 -4.54
CA VAL A 184 -1.81 -7.37 -4.96
C VAL A 184 -0.89 -6.18 -5.21
N ALA A 185 0.14 -6.00 -4.37
CA ALA A 185 1.14 -4.96 -4.55
C ALA A 185 1.94 -5.15 -5.83
N PHE A 186 2.38 -6.38 -6.12
CA PHE A 186 3.10 -6.71 -7.34
C PHE A 186 2.25 -6.43 -8.58
N ALA A 187 0.96 -6.81 -8.57
CA ALA A 187 0.04 -6.49 -9.67
C ALA A 187 -0.08 -4.98 -9.93
N ARG A 188 -0.05 -4.14 -8.89
CA ARG A 188 -0.05 -2.68 -9.05
C ARG A 188 1.24 -2.15 -9.66
N ILE A 189 2.40 -2.71 -9.27
CA ILE A 189 3.69 -2.34 -9.84
C ILE A 189 3.75 -2.72 -11.31
N VAL A 190 3.36 -3.95 -11.67
CA VAL A 190 3.29 -4.40 -13.06
C VAL A 190 2.39 -3.47 -13.88
N LYS A 191 1.17 -3.19 -13.40
CA LYS A 191 0.25 -2.26 -14.05
C LYS A 191 0.84 -0.85 -14.24
N PHE A 192 1.62 -0.35 -13.28
CA PHE A 192 2.28 0.94 -13.39
C PHE A 192 3.44 0.92 -14.40
N LEU A 193 4.25 -0.14 -14.40
CA LEU A 193 5.36 -0.30 -15.35
C LEU A 193 4.87 -0.54 -16.78
N GLU A 194 3.68 -1.12 -16.95
CA GLU A 194 3.00 -1.29 -18.24
C GLU A 194 2.23 -0.05 -18.70
N ALA A 195 2.17 1.02 -17.89
CA ALA A 195 1.47 2.23 -18.28
C ALA A 195 2.12 2.85 -19.53
N PRO A 196 1.33 3.39 -20.47
CA PRO A 196 1.86 3.92 -21.72
C PRO A 196 2.82 5.09 -21.44
N GLU A 197 4.03 5.00 -21.98
CA GLU A 197 5.01 6.08 -21.92
C GLU A 197 4.74 7.10 -23.03
N LEU A 198 4.89 8.39 -22.70
CA LEU A 198 4.87 9.46 -23.70
C LEU A 198 6.08 9.29 -24.63
N GLN A 199 5.85 9.12 -25.93
CA GLN A 199 6.95 8.96 -26.89
C GLN A 199 7.64 10.31 -27.20
N PRO A 200 8.88 10.54 -26.72
CA PRO A 200 9.58 11.83 -26.89
C PRO A 200 10.03 12.08 -28.34
N ALA A 201 10.17 11.01 -29.13
CA ALA A 201 10.63 11.06 -30.51
C ALA A 201 9.64 11.75 -31.47
N SER A 202 8.39 11.98 -31.04
CA SER A 202 7.35 12.52 -31.91
C SER A 202 7.37 14.05 -32.09
N VAL A 203 8.14 14.77 -31.26
CA VAL A 203 8.19 16.26 -31.21
C VAL A 203 9.59 16.83 -31.44
N ARG A 204 10.65 16.11 -31.02
CA ARG A 204 12.04 16.57 -31.13
C ARG A 204 12.75 15.95 -32.34
N ASN A 205 13.18 16.80 -33.27
CA ASN A 205 14.12 16.42 -34.30
C ASN A 205 15.53 16.90 -33.90
N HIS A 206 16.49 15.97 -33.82
CA HIS A 206 17.90 16.32 -33.74
C HIS A 206 18.31 16.99 -35.06
N CYS A 207 18.70 18.27 -35.00
CA CYS A 207 19.02 19.06 -36.18
C CYS A 207 20.18 18.46 -36.99
N ASN A 208 19.99 18.34 -38.31
CA ASN A 208 21.04 18.73 -39.25
C ASN A 208 20.91 20.24 -39.46
N LEU A 209 21.91 20.99 -38.99
CA LEU A 209 21.96 22.45 -38.85
C LEU A 209 22.11 23.20 -40.21
N GLY A 210 21.50 22.69 -41.28
CA GLY A 210 21.82 23.10 -42.66
C GLY A 210 20.86 24.05 -43.37
N SER A 211 19.55 24.13 -43.02
CA SER A 211 18.62 24.78 -43.96
C SER A 211 17.28 25.33 -43.42
N VAL A 212 17.03 25.40 -42.12
CA VAL A 212 15.70 25.82 -41.62
C VAL A 212 15.79 26.98 -40.61
N ASN A 213 15.34 28.18 -41.02
CA ASN A 213 15.20 29.39 -40.17
C ASN A 213 14.07 29.31 -39.11
N LYS A 214 13.44 28.14 -38.93
CA LYS A 214 12.25 27.96 -38.08
C LYS A 214 12.62 27.23 -36.80
N THR A 215 12.26 27.79 -35.65
CA THR A 215 12.54 27.19 -34.33
C THR A 215 11.37 26.32 -33.85
N ILE A 216 10.14 26.76 -34.12
CA ILE A 216 8.90 26.03 -33.78
C ILE A 216 8.02 26.00 -35.03
N PHE A 217 7.59 24.80 -35.42
CA PHE A 217 6.68 24.60 -36.54
C PHE A 217 5.58 23.62 -36.16
N ILE A 218 4.33 24.07 -36.18
CA ILE A 218 3.12 23.31 -35.91
C ILE A 218 2.21 23.46 -37.13
N LYS A 219 1.82 22.34 -37.76
CA LYS A 219 0.93 22.33 -38.93
C LYS A 219 -0.24 21.40 -38.71
N SER A 220 -1.45 21.97 -38.73
CA SER A 220 -2.75 21.29 -38.56
C SER A 220 -2.71 20.24 -37.46
N ALA A 221 -2.20 20.64 -36.28
CA ALA A 221 -2.00 19.72 -35.18
C ALA A 221 -3.16 19.74 -34.18
N ASP A 222 -3.57 18.54 -33.78
CA ASP A 222 -4.61 18.31 -32.78
C ASP A 222 -3.98 17.68 -31.53
N PHE A 223 -4.27 18.26 -30.36
CA PHE A 223 -3.72 17.82 -29.08
C PHE A 223 -4.82 17.49 -28.08
N SER A 224 -4.65 16.38 -27.38
CA SER A 224 -5.59 15.88 -26.37
C SER A 224 -4.85 15.31 -25.18
N TRP A 225 -5.31 15.60 -23.95
CA TRP A 225 -4.77 14.98 -22.74
C TRP A 225 -5.24 13.53 -22.54
N GLU A 226 -6.37 13.18 -23.16
CA GLU A 226 -6.93 11.83 -23.16
C GLU A 226 -6.76 11.20 -24.54
N GLU A 227 -6.63 9.87 -24.60
CA GLU A 227 -6.60 9.10 -25.86
C GLU A 227 -7.92 9.18 -26.66
N ASN A 228 -8.92 9.88 -26.13
CA ASN A 228 -10.21 10.12 -26.78
C ASN A 228 -10.10 11.14 -27.93
N LEU A 229 -10.08 10.63 -29.16
CA LEU A 229 -10.13 11.41 -30.42
C LEU A 229 -11.26 12.44 -30.48
N SER A 230 -12.39 12.18 -29.82
CA SER A 230 -13.58 13.04 -29.86
C SER A 230 -13.50 14.32 -29.02
N LYS A 231 -12.54 14.41 -28.08
CA LYS A 231 -12.37 15.53 -27.14
C LYS A 231 -11.00 16.20 -27.24
N SER A 232 -10.55 16.47 -28.46
CA SER A 232 -9.34 17.27 -28.67
C SER A 232 -9.49 18.65 -28.01
N THR A 233 -8.52 18.99 -27.14
CA THR A 233 -8.46 20.25 -26.38
C THR A 233 -7.97 21.41 -27.25
N LEU A 234 -7.05 21.14 -28.17
CA LEU A 234 -6.56 22.10 -29.16
C LEU A 234 -6.75 21.51 -30.55
N ARG A 235 -7.44 22.24 -31.43
CA ARG A 235 -7.82 21.76 -32.77
C ARG A 235 -7.23 22.65 -33.86
N ASN A 236 -6.69 22.01 -34.90
CA ASN A 236 -6.15 22.61 -36.10
C ASN A 236 -5.20 23.79 -35.82
N ILE A 237 -4.25 23.57 -34.90
CA ILE A 237 -3.26 24.60 -34.56
C ILE A 237 -2.24 24.70 -35.69
N ASN A 238 -2.06 25.92 -36.19
CA ASN A 238 -1.05 26.28 -37.18
C ASN A 238 -0.22 27.42 -36.58
N LEU A 239 1.05 27.14 -36.27
CA LEU A 239 1.96 28.10 -35.66
C LEU A 239 3.35 27.93 -36.25
N GLN A 240 3.95 29.05 -36.66
CA GLN A 240 5.33 29.08 -37.12
C GLN A 240 6.05 30.23 -36.40
N VAL A 241 7.17 29.90 -35.75
CA VAL A 241 8.02 30.88 -35.04
C VAL A 241 9.45 30.74 -35.54
N SER A 242 10.01 31.87 -35.99
CA SER A 242 11.38 31.96 -36.50
C SER A 242 12.39 32.25 -35.37
N HIS A 243 13.66 31.99 -35.64
CA HIS A 243 14.71 32.29 -34.68
C HIS A 243 14.80 33.80 -34.38
N GLY A 244 14.86 34.17 -33.09
CA GLY A 244 14.97 35.57 -32.64
C GLY A 244 13.63 36.32 -32.49
N GLU A 245 12.51 35.69 -32.81
CA GLU A 245 11.18 36.28 -32.63
C GLU A 245 10.75 36.30 -31.15
N LYS A 246 10.09 37.39 -30.74
CA LYS A 246 9.43 37.51 -29.43
C LYS A 246 7.92 37.40 -29.64
N VAL A 247 7.32 36.32 -29.17
CA VAL A 247 5.90 36.01 -29.39
C VAL A 247 5.15 36.05 -28.05
N ALA A 248 3.97 36.67 -28.06
CA ALA A 248 3.04 36.65 -26.92
C ALA A 248 1.76 35.89 -27.31
N ILE A 249 1.24 35.08 -26.38
CA ILE A 249 0.01 34.30 -26.56
C ILE A 249 -1.06 34.88 -25.63
N CYS A 250 -2.15 35.41 -26.20
CA CYS A 250 -3.26 36.02 -25.47
C CYS A 250 -4.57 35.24 -25.72
N GLY A 251 -5.47 35.25 -24.75
CA GLY A 251 -6.79 34.60 -24.89
C GLY A 251 -7.51 34.45 -23.54
N GLU A 252 -8.79 34.11 -23.58
CA GLU A 252 -9.67 33.97 -22.40
C GLU A 252 -9.19 32.88 -21.40
N VAL A 253 -9.63 32.97 -20.15
CA VAL A 253 -9.33 31.95 -19.14
C VAL A 253 -9.89 30.60 -19.60
N GLY A 254 -9.05 29.55 -19.59
CA GLY A 254 -9.45 28.22 -20.09
C GLY A 254 -9.30 28.00 -21.59
N SER A 255 -8.82 28.98 -22.36
CA SER A 255 -8.64 28.86 -23.83
C SER A 255 -7.51 27.90 -24.30
N GLY A 256 -6.88 27.15 -23.38
CA GLY A 256 -5.83 26.17 -23.73
C GLY A 256 -4.41 26.72 -23.90
N LYS A 257 -4.11 27.96 -23.47
CA LYS A 257 -2.76 28.56 -23.55
C LYS A 257 -1.68 27.70 -22.88
N SER A 258 -1.92 27.26 -21.64
CA SER A 258 -0.99 26.40 -20.91
C SER A 258 -0.84 25.04 -21.59
N THR A 259 -1.93 24.49 -22.15
CA THR A 259 -1.91 23.26 -22.96
C THR A 259 -1.05 23.40 -24.21
N LEU A 260 -1.08 24.56 -24.88
CA LEU A 260 -0.24 24.83 -26.05
C LEU A 260 1.25 24.83 -25.70
N LEU A 261 1.62 25.40 -24.54
CA LEU A 261 2.99 25.34 -24.04
C LEU A 261 3.40 23.91 -23.69
N ALA A 262 2.53 23.14 -23.04
CA ALA A 262 2.77 21.72 -22.73
C ALA A 262 2.91 20.87 -24.01
N ALA A 263 2.16 21.18 -25.08
CA ALA A 263 2.28 20.54 -26.38
C ALA A 263 3.64 20.82 -27.05
N ILE A 264 4.14 22.07 -26.96
CA ILE A 264 5.49 22.43 -27.45
C ILE A 264 6.58 21.69 -26.67
N LEU A 265 6.38 21.45 -25.37
CA LEU A 265 7.29 20.65 -24.54
C LEU A 265 7.25 19.15 -24.84
N GLY A 266 6.21 18.68 -25.53
CA GLY A 266 5.97 17.26 -25.80
C GLY A 266 5.30 16.51 -24.64
N GLU A 267 4.67 17.22 -23.70
CA GLU A 267 3.93 16.61 -22.58
C GLU A 267 2.52 16.18 -22.97
N VAL A 268 1.95 16.78 -24.02
CA VAL A 268 0.61 16.45 -24.54
C VAL A 268 0.74 15.58 -25.79
N PRO A 269 0.12 14.40 -25.84
CA PRO A 269 0.18 13.56 -27.02
C PRO A 269 -0.52 14.24 -28.21
N LYS A 270 0.12 14.13 -29.38
CA LYS A 270 -0.46 14.59 -30.64
C LYS A 270 -1.36 13.51 -31.23
N VAL A 271 -2.53 13.89 -31.70
CA VAL A 271 -3.49 12.99 -32.33
C VAL A 271 -3.33 13.05 -33.86
N GLN A 272 -3.20 14.26 -34.40
CA GLN A 272 -3.03 14.52 -35.82
C GLN A 272 -2.05 15.68 -36.03
N GLY A 273 -1.47 15.76 -37.23
CA GLY A 273 -0.62 16.85 -37.66
C GLY A 273 0.86 16.67 -37.34
N ASN A 274 1.63 17.71 -37.62
CA ASN A 274 3.09 17.69 -37.44
C ASN A 274 3.52 18.83 -36.52
N ILE A 275 4.37 18.50 -35.54
CA ILE A 275 5.03 19.44 -34.64
C ILE A 275 6.53 19.17 -34.68
N GLN A 276 7.31 20.23 -34.88
CA GLN A 276 8.75 20.20 -34.91
C GLN A 276 9.29 21.34 -34.05
N VAL A 277 10.08 20.99 -33.05
CA VAL A 277 10.77 21.96 -32.18
C VAL A 277 12.26 21.71 -32.25
N TYR A 278 13.02 22.78 -32.52
CA TYR A 278 14.46 22.74 -32.70
C TYR A 278 15.18 23.43 -31.52
N GLY A 279 16.24 22.81 -31.01
CA GLY A 279 17.08 23.37 -29.94
C GLY A 279 16.70 22.95 -28.51
N LYS A 280 17.24 23.67 -27.52
CA LYS A 280 16.96 23.46 -26.09
C LYS A 280 15.85 24.39 -25.63
N ILE A 281 14.93 23.89 -24.80
CA ILE A 281 13.78 24.64 -24.28
C ILE A 281 14.01 24.97 -22.80
N ALA A 282 13.76 26.21 -22.41
CA ALA A 282 13.62 26.62 -21.02
C ALA A 282 12.13 26.85 -20.73
N TYR A 283 11.65 26.33 -19.60
CA TYR A 283 10.24 26.40 -19.22
C TYR A 283 10.08 26.91 -17.78
N VAL A 284 9.06 27.74 -17.57
CA VAL A 284 8.64 28.22 -16.26
C VAL A 284 7.15 27.93 -16.13
N SER A 285 6.78 27.11 -15.16
CA SER A 285 5.39 26.73 -14.90
C SER A 285 4.61 27.84 -14.22
N GLN A 286 3.29 27.86 -14.44
CA GLN A 286 2.37 28.80 -13.79
C GLN A 286 2.39 28.67 -12.25
N THR A 287 2.47 27.43 -11.75
CA THR A 287 2.73 27.14 -10.34
C THR A 287 4.21 26.90 -10.15
N ALA A 288 4.87 27.71 -9.33
CA ALA A 288 6.30 27.56 -9.07
C ALA A 288 6.59 26.22 -8.39
N TRP A 289 7.49 25.43 -9.00
CA TRP A 289 8.07 24.25 -8.37
C TRP A 289 9.45 24.62 -7.84
N ILE A 290 9.60 24.57 -6.52
CA ILE A 290 10.84 24.92 -5.83
C ILE A 290 11.42 23.64 -5.26
N GLN A 291 12.62 23.28 -5.73
CA GLN A 291 13.35 22.17 -5.14
C GLN A 291 13.75 22.52 -3.71
N THR A 292 13.61 21.58 -2.78
CA THR A 292 14.14 21.71 -1.42
C THR A 292 15.67 21.64 -1.47
N ALA A 293 16.31 22.75 -1.78
CA ALA A 293 17.74 22.93 -1.84
C ALA A 293 18.10 24.32 -1.30
N LEU A 294 19.37 24.51 -0.91
CA LEU A 294 19.86 25.84 -0.54
C LEU A 294 19.86 26.74 -1.79
N TYR A 295 19.29 27.93 -1.66
CA TYR A 295 19.47 29.00 -2.64
C TYR A 295 20.94 29.46 -2.61
N ARG A 296 21.60 29.47 -3.76
CA ARG A 296 22.93 30.05 -3.97
C ARG A 296 22.83 31.24 -4.91
#